data_AF-A0AAQ4PW57-F1
#
_entry.id   AF-A0AAQ4PW57-F1
#
_cell.length_a   1.000
_cell.length_b   1.000
_cell.length_c   1.000
_cell.angle_alpha   90.00
_cell.angle_beta   90.00
_cell.angle_gamma   90.00
#
_symmetry.space_group_name_H-M   'P 1'
#
loop_
_entity.id
_entity.type
_entity.pdbx_description
1 polymer ?
#
loop_
_entity_poly.entity_id
_entity_poly.type
_entity_poly.pdbx_seq_one_letter_code
_entity_poly.pdbx_strand_id
1 'polypeptide(L)'
;MATPGAAARRARRSALPLGCALLLLLLGCLAAASPPHGRRLICWKAIMNCQAEPECNYAYEHYVRACGPVLNGERRKCPSHCISSLVQLNMTKSGPALEDCSCAHDPLCTSTKRAIEPCLPRTTSTGCTEARRQCERDGQCSSAMHDYLKHCGKLFSGAICTNACRAVIANMRKIPKGQQLDACTCDGTERAICEYVKRSMKELCFDSPARGDEGSGSDNDREEDYEDYTEEPESGGAPPATRGALTLLASILALLALV
;
A
#
# COMPACT_ATOMS: atom_id res chain seq x y z
N MET A 1 48.60 29.44 -58.42
CA MET A 1 48.38 28.87 -57.07
C MET A 1 46.98 29.27 -56.62
N ALA A 2 46.02 28.37 -56.65
CA ALA A 2 44.62 28.64 -56.29
C ALA A 2 44.21 27.74 -55.11
N THR A 3 43.81 28.36 -54.00
CA THR A 3 43.44 27.71 -52.73
C THR A 3 42.00 27.20 -52.73
N PRO A 4 41.70 25.97 -52.26
CA PRO A 4 40.35 25.45 -52.15
C PRO A 4 39.78 25.80 -50.77
N GLY A 5 38.90 26.81 -50.67
CA GLY A 5 38.38 27.27 -49.37
C GLY A 5 36.90 27.62 -49.29
N ALA A 6 36.14 27.55 -50.40
CA ALA A 6 34.80 28.14 -50.44
C ALA A 6 33.64 27.15 -50.24
N ALA A 7 33.81 25.86 -50.53
CA ALA A 7 32.69 24.90 -50.54
C ALA A 7 32.24 24.43 -49.14
N ALA A 8 33.15 24.38 -48.15
CA ALA A 8 32.85 23.86 -46.81
C ALA A 8 32.01 24.81 -45.92
N ARG A 9 31.87 26.09 -46.29
CA ARG A 9 31.14 27.08 -45.48
C ARG A 9 29.63 27.10 -45.73
N ARG A 10 29.15 26.56 -46.85
CA ARG A 10 27.74 26.68 -47.25
C ARG A 10 26.84 25.60 -46.64
N ALA A 11 27.38 24.40 -46.37
CA ALA A 11 26.64 23.34 -45.69
C ALA A 11 26.44 23.58 -44.17
N ARG A 12 27.27 24.44 -43.57
CA ARG A 12 27.17 24.79 -42.12
C ARG A 12 26.06 25.78 -41.78
N ARG A 13 25.49 26.51 -42.75
CA ARG A 13 24.53 27.60 -42.48
C ARG A 13 23.07 27.15 -42.43
N SER A 14 22.73 26.01 -43.03
CA SER A 14 21.36 25.46 -43.07
C SER A 14 21.08 24.38 -42.02
N ALA A 15 22.11 23.84 -41.36
CA ALA A 15 21.95 22.90 -40.24
C ALA A 15 21.66 23.59 -38.90
N LEU A 16 22.03 24.88 -38.76
CA LEU A 16 21.86 25.66 -37.53
C LEU A 16 20.38 25.92 -37.14
N PRO A 17 19.45 26.27 -38.06
CA PRO A 17 18.07 26.53 -37.68
C PRO A 17 17.29 25.24 -37.38
N LEU A 18 17.58 24.14 -38.09
CA LEU A 18 16.95 22.84 -37.85
C LEU A 18 17.40 22.21 -36.52
N GLY A 19 18.69 22.37 -36.17
CA GLY A 19 19.21 21.97 -34.87
C GLY A 19 18.58 22.76 -33.72
N CYS A 20 18.38 24.08 -33.87
CA CYS A 20 17.67 24.90 -32.88
C CYS A 20 16.20 24.51 -32.74
N ALA A 21 15.49 24.26 -33.85
CA ALA A 21 14.08 23.85 -33.80
C ALA A 21 13.91 22.48 -33.12
N LEU A 22 14.79 21.52 -33.42
CA LEU A 22 14.78 20.20 -32.78
C LEU A 22 15.17 20.28 -31.30
N LEU A 23 16.13 21.14 -30.95
CA LEU A 23 16.51 21.39 -29.55
C LEU A 23 15.35 22.02 -28.77
N LEU A 24 14.63 22.99 -29.34
CA LEU A 24 13.44 23.59 -28.71
C LEU A 24 12.29 22.57 -28.58
N LEU A 25 12.10 21.69 -29.57
CA LEU A 25 11.13 20.60 -29.48
C LEU A 25 11.50 19.60 -28.37
N LEU A 26 12.78 19.24 -28.28
CA LEU A 26 13.30 18.34 -27.25
C LEU A 26 13.23 18.95 -25.84
N LEU A 27 13.54 20.25 -25.68
CA LEU A 27 13.35 20.96 -24.40
C LEU A 27 11.86 21.06 -24.02
N GLY A 28 10.96 21.25 -25.00
CA GLY A 28 9.51 21.23 -24.77
C GLY A 28 9.00 19.86 -24.32
N CYS A 29 9.50 18.78 -24.92
CA CYS A 29 9.14 17.41 -24.53
C CYS A 29 9.70 17.02 -23.15
N LEU A 30 10.90 17.48 -22.79
CA LEU A 30 11.49 17.25 -21.46
C LEU A 30 10.73 17.98 -20.34
N ALA A 31 10.09 19.11 -20.64
CA ALA A 31 9.22 19.81 -19.68
C ALA A 31 7.87 19.09 -19.47
N ALA A 32 7.37 18.35 -20.46
CA ALA A 32 6.13 17.59 -20.36
C ALA A 32 6.30 16.18 -19.75
N ALA A 33 7.53 15.67 -19.68
CA ALA A 33 7.84 14.32 -19.19
C ALA A 33 8.22 14.26 -17.70
N SER A 34 8.12 15.37 -16.97
CA SER A 34 8.19 15.31 -15.51
C SER A 34 6.85 14.81 -14.98
N PRO A 35 6.76 13.58 -14.42
CA PRO A 35 5.64 13.26 -13.55
C PRO A 35 5.54 14.38 -12.51
N PRO A 36 4.35 14.93 -12.24
CA PRO A 36 4.19 15.89 -11.16
C PRO A 36 4.47 15.13 -9.87
N HIS A 37 5.73 15.08 -9.46
CA HIS A 37 6.09 14.99 -8.05
C HIS A 37 5.63 16.32 -7.47
N GLY A 38 4.31 16.43 -7.29
CA GLY A 38 3.60 17.64 -6.98
C GLY A 38 4.22 18.22 -5.72
N ARG A 39 4.92 19.35 -5.86
CA ARG A 39 5.29 20.13 -4.69
C ARG A 39 3.99 20.39 -3.92
N ARG A 40 3.89 19.82 -2.72
CA ARG A 40 2.79 20.06 -1.79
C ARG A 40 2.53 21.57 -1.77
N LEU A 41 1.29 21.98 -2.06
CA LEU A 41 0.90 23.39 -2.05
C LEU A 41 1.21 24.00 -0.68
N ILE A 42 1.50 25.29 -0.60
CA ILE A 42 1.48 25.97 0.70
C ILE A 42 0.02 26.04 1.18
N CYS A 43 -0.24 25.84 2.47
CA CYS A 43 -1.62 25.70 2.98
C CYS A 43 -2.53 26.88 2.65
N TRP A 44 -2.04 28.12 2.72
CA TRP A 44 -2.85 29.27 2.31
C TRP A 44 -3.24 29.19 0.81
N LYS A 45 -2.37 28.68 -0.06
CA LYS A 45 -2.66 28.49 -1.48
C LYS A 45 -3.72 27.39 -1.69
N ALA A 46 -3.65 26.30 -0.91
CA ALA A 46 -4.66 25.25 -0.94
C ALA A 46 -6.04 25.78 -0.48
N ILE A 47 -6.06 26.60 0.57
CA ILE A 47 -7.29 27.28 1.05
C ILE A 47 -7.87 28.16 -0.04
N MET A 48 -7.07 29.02 -0.67
CA MET A 48 -7.56 29.90 -1.75
C MET A 48 -8.11 29.11 -2.94
N ASN A 49 -7.49 27.99 -3.31
CA ASN A 49 -8.01 27.13 -4.37
C ASN A 49 -9.35 26.49 -3.99
N CYS A 50 -9.48 26.01 -2.74
CA CYS A 50 -10.75 25.46 -2.24
C CYS A 50 -11.85 26.53 -2.19
N GLN A 51 -11.55 27.74 -1.71
CA GLN A 51 -12.52 28.82 -1.62
C GLN A 51 -12.98 29.35 -2.99
N ALA A 52 -12.17 29.16 -4.04
CA ALA A 52 -12.56 29.47 -5.41
C ALA A 52 -13.56 28.47 -6.02
N GLU A 53 -13.71 27.28 -5.43
CA GLU A 53 -14.69 26.26 -5.84
C GLU A 53 -15.90 26.30 -4.89
N PRO A 54 -17.14 26.52 -5.38
CA PRO A 54 -18.28 26.78 -4.50
C PRO A 54 -18.60 25.62 -3.55
N GLU A 55 -18.49 24.37 -4.03
CA GLU A 55 -18.72 23.18 -3.22
C GLU A 55 -17.65 23.00 -2.13
N CYS A 56 -16.38 23.27 -2.47
CA CYS A 56 -15.28 23.19 -1.52
C CYS A 56 -15.34 24.32 -0.49
N ASN A 57 -15.66 25.55 -0.93
CA ASN A 57 -15.86 26.67 -0.01
C ASN A 57 -16.95 26.38 1.03
N TYR A 58 -18.10 25.87 0.59
CA TYR A 58 -19.17 25.47 1.49
C TYR A 58 -18.70 24.41 2.50
N ALA A 59 -18.05 23.34 2.02
CA ALA A 59 -17.52 22.30 2.91
C ALA A 59 -16.46 22.83 3.89
N TYR A 60 -15.62 23.78 3.44
CA TYR A 60 -14.60 24.41 4.27
C TYR A 60 -15.20 25.26 5.39
N GLU A 61 -16.21 26.08 5.09
CA GLU A 61 -16.92 26.85 6.11
C GLU A 61 -17.62 25.95 7.13
N HIS A 62 -18.20 24.84 6.67
CA HIS A 62 -18.79 23.82 7.55
C HIS A 62 -17.75 23.19 8.47
N TYR A 63 -16.57 22.84 7.95
CA TYR A 63 -15.44 22.35 8.73
C TYR A 63 -15.01 23.34 9.83
N VAL A 64 -14.76 24.60 9.47
CA VAL A 64 -14.30 25.62 10.43
C VAL A 64 -15.30 25.80 11.57
N ARG A 65 -16.60 25.81 11.26
CA ARG A 65 -17.67 25.93 12.26
C ARG A 65 -17.81 24.69 13.13
N ALA A 66 -17.82 23.52 12.52
CA ALA A 66 -18.03 22.24 13.20
C ALA A 66 -16.85 21.86 14.12
N CYS A 67 -15.63 22.18 13.70
CA CYS A 67 -14.42 21.86 14.43
C CYS A 67 -13.91 23.00 15.31
N GLY A 68 -14.58 24.16 15.34
CA GLY A 68 -14.20 25.35 16.12
C GLY A 68 -13.74 25.06 17.56
N PRO A 69 -14.51 24.30 18.38
CA PRO A 69 -14.10 23.96 19.75
C PRO A 69 -12.80 23.14 19.83
N VAL A 70 -12.49 22.32 18.81
CA VAL A 70 -11.23 21.58 18.73
C VAL A 70 -10.09 22.51 18.29
N LEU A 71 -10.34 23.33 17.27
CA LEU A 71 -9.38 24.30 16.73
C LEU A 71 -8.95 25.34 17.76
N ASN A 72 -9.88 25.77 18.62
CA ASN A 72 -9.62 26.70 19.72
C ASN A 72 -8.99 26.02 20.96
N GLY A 73 -8.88 24.69 20.97
CA GLY A 73 -8.36 23.92 22.11
C GLY A 73 -9.34 23.74 23.28
N GLU A 74 -10.62 24.07 23.10
CA GLU A 74 -11.68 23.91 24.12
C GLU A 74 -12.05 22.43 24.33
N ARG A 75 -11.85 21.58 23.31
CA ARG A 75 -12.15 20.15 23.36
C ARG A 75 -11.00 19.30 22.86
N ARG A 76 -10.68 18.23 23.62
CA ARG A 76 -9.69 17.21 23.21
C ARG A 76 -10.28 16.04 22.43
N LYS A 77 -11.62 15.87 22.46
CA LYS A 77 -12.33 14.83 21.71
C LYS A 77 -13.06 15.46 20.53
N CYS A 78 -13.00 14.79 19.39
CA CYS A 78 -13.61 15.24 18.15
C CYS A 78 -15.14 15.03 18.19
N PRO A 79 -15.95 16.09 18.02
CA PRO A 79 -17.39 15.93 17.83
C PRO A 79 -17.70 15.17 16.55
N SER A 80 -18.79 14.41 16.53
CA SER A 80 -19.23 13.65 15.34
C SER A 80 -19.42 14.56 14.12
N HIS A 81 -20.04 15.73 14.29
CA HIS A 81 -20.25 16.70 13.22
C HIS A 81 -18.94 17.30 12.68
N CYS A 82 -17.90 17.45 13.51
CA CYS A 82 -16.56 17.84 13.05
C CYS A 82 -15.98 16.75 12.13
N ILE A 83 -16.01 15.49 12.56
CA ILE A 83 -15.53 14.36 11.75
C ILE A 83 -16.30 14.27 10.42
N SER A 84 -17.64 14.36 10.45
CA SER A 84 -18.46 14.34 9.22
C SER A 84 -18.14 15.50 8.28
N SER A 85 -17.90 16.71 8.81
CA SER A 85 -17.51 17.87 7.99
C SER A 85 -16.15 17.68 7.32
N LEU A 86 -15.20 17.03 7.99
CA LEU A 86 -13.89 16.68 7.42
C LEU A 86 -14.02 15.65 6.30
N VAL A 87 -14.87 14.62 6.47
CA VAL A 87 -15.17 13.67 5.40
C VAL A 87 -15.72 14.40 4.17
N GLN A 88 -16.71 15.27 4.37
CA GLN A 88 -17.32 16.03 3.28
C GLN A 88 -16.32 16.93 2.57
N LEU A 89 -15.49 17.66 3.32
CA LEU A 89 -14.42 18.48 2.77
C LEU A 89 -13.48 17.65 1.89
N ASN A 90 -13.04 16.49 2.38
CA ASN A 90 -12.14 15.60 1.64
C ASN A 90 -12.75 15.00 0.36
N MET A 91 -14.08 14.96 0.24
CA MET A 91 -14.75 14.47 -0.98
C MET A 91 -14.86 15.53 -2.08
N THR A 92 -14.47 16.78 -1.80
CA THR A 92 -14.44 17.85 -2.80
C THR A 92 -13.16 17.80 -3.62
N LYS A 93 -13.15 18.48 -4.78
CA LYS A 93 -12.01 18.45 -5.71
C LYS A 93 -10.73 19.03 -5.10
N SER A 94 -10.81 20.16 -4.40
CA SER A 94 -9.64 20.83 -3.79
C SER A 94 -9.42 20.49 -2.31
N GLY A 95 -10.39 19.86 -1.65
CA GLY A 95 -10.34 19.55 -0.21
C GLY A 95 -9.15 18.69 0.25
N PRO A 96 -8.81 17.58 -0.43
CA PRO A 96 -7.66 16.74 -0.05
C PRO A 96 -6.34 17.51 0.05
N ALA A 97 -6.16 18.54 -0.77
CA ALA A 97 -4.94 19.35 -0.76
C ALA A 97 -4.75 20.15 0.54
N LEU A 98 -5.82 20.37 1.33
CA LEU A 98 -5.76 21.04 2.63
C LEU A 98 -5.11 20.16 3.71
N GLU A 99 -5.27 18.84 3.61
CA GLU A 99 -4.58 17.88 4.49
C GLU A 99 -3.10 17.78 4.10
N ASP A 100 -2.80 17.78 2.80
CA ASP A 100 -1.46 17.51 2.29
C ASP A 100 -0.55 18.74 2.13
N CYS A 101 -1.07 19.95 2.28
CA CYS A 101 -0.30 21.18 2.09
C CYS A 101 0.86 21.36 3.09
N SER A 102 1.88 22.13 2.71
CA SER A 102 2.99 22.54 3.58
C SER A 102 2.64 23.83 4.33
N CYS A 103 2.89 23.86 5.64
CA CYS A 103 2.79 25.08 6.45
C CYS A 103 4.00 26.01 6.30
N ALA A 104 5.07 25.57 5.63
CA ALA A 104 6.37 26.26 5.63
C ALA A 104 6.81 26.60 7.07
N HIS A 105 6.84 27.89 7.44
CA HIS A 105 7.24 28.37 8.75
C HIS A 105 6.07 28.97 9.56
N ASP A 106 4.82 28.74 9.13
CA ASP A 106 3.64 29.28 9.82
C ASP A 106 3.29 28.43 11.06
N PRO A 107 3.46 28.99 12.28
CA PRO A 107 3.17 28.26 13.51
C PRO A 107 1.67 28.04 13.73
N LEU A 108 0.81 28.95 13.26
CA LEU A 108 -0.64 28.84 13.38
C LEU A 108 -1.17 27.73 12.47
N CYS A 109 -0.65 27.65 11.23
CA CYS A 109 -0.94 26.53 10.34
C CYS A 109 -0.54 25.20 10.99
N THR A 110 0.68 25.14 11.55
CA THR A 110 1.21 23.92 12.16
C THR A 110 0.39 23.50 13.38
N SER A 111 0.02 24.44 14.26
CA SER A 111 -0.82 24.15 15.42
C SER A 111 -2.22 23.70 15.01
N THR A 112 -2.80 24.34 13.99
CA THR A 112 -4.11 24.00 13.44
C THR A 112 -4.13 22.57 12.88
N LYS A 113 -3.13 22.21 12.05
CA LYS A 113 -3.01 20.86 11.49
C LYS A 113 -2.85 19.80 12.58
N ARG A 114 -2.06 20.08 13.63
CA ARG A 114 -1.89 19.18 14.78
C ARG A 114 -3.17 19.05 15.62
N ALA A 115 -3.92 20.14 15.81
CA ALA A 115 -5.16 20.12 16.57
C ALA A 115 -6.23 19.28 15.88
N ILE A 116 -6.28 19.30 14.55
CA ILE A 116 -7.29 18.58 13.78
C ILE A 116 -6.90 17.15 13.40
N GLU A 117 -5.60 16.82 13.40
CA GLU A 117 -5.09 15.48 13.05
C GLU A 117 -5.84 14.32 13.74
N PRO A 118 -6.21 14.38 15.04
CA PRO A 118 -6.96 13.31 15.70
C PRO A 118 -8.40 13.15 15.19
N CYS A 119 -8.96 14.17 14.54
CA CYS A 119 -10.32 14.17 14.00
C CYS A 119 -10.38 13.73 12.55
N LEU A 120 -9.24 13.66 11.85
CA LEU A 120 -9.20 13.24 10.46
C LEU A 120 -9.65 11.78 10.38
N PRO A 121 -10.75 11.50 9.65
CA PRO A 121 -11.11 10.14 9.33
C PRO A 121 -9.95 9.54 8.54
N ARG A 122 -9.53 8.33 8.88
CA ARG A 122 -8.53 7.57 8.09
C ARG A 122 -9.12 7.08 6.76
N THR A 123 -9.88 7.91 6.05
CA THR A 123 -10.48 7.63 4.75
C THR A 123 -9.45 7.57 3.62
N THR A 124 -8.19 7.90 3.89
CA THR A 124 -7.03 7.60 3.04
C THR A 124 -6.49 6.18 3.26
N SER A 125 -6.88 5.48 4.33
CA SER A 125 -6.46 4.08 4.53
C SER A 125 -7.35 3.17 3.68
N THR A 126 -6.82 2.73 2.55
CA THR A 126 -7.36 1.59 1.80
C THR A 126 -7.60 0.43 2.79
N GLY A 127 -8.75 -0.23 2.69
CA GLY A 127 -8.99 -1.48 3.42
C GLY A 127 -7.95 -2.54 3.05
N CYS A 128 -7.50 -3.34 4.01
CA CYS A 128 -6.48 -4.35 3.75
C CYS A 128 -6.93 -5.39 2.71
N THR A 129 -8.23 -5.63 2.60
CA THR A 129 -8.82 -6.48 1.56
C THR A 129 -8.51 -5.95 0.15
N GLU A 130 -8.72 -4.66 -0.10
CA GLU A 130 -8.43 -4.05 -1.40
C GLU A 130 -6.92 -3.82 -1.62
N ALA A 131 -6.18 -3.45 -0.57
CA ALA A 131 -4.73 -3.32 -0.66
C ALA A 131 -4.06 -4.66 -1.06
N ARG A 132 -4.54 -5.77 -0.50
CA ARG A 132 -4.12 -7.13 -0.87
C ARG A 132 -4.46 -7.45 -2.32
N ARG A 133 -5.68 -7.18 -2.76
CA ARG A 133 -6.09 -7.33 -4.17
C ARG A 133 -5.22 -6.54 -5.13
N GLN A 134 -4.82 -5.32 -4.78
CA GLN A 134 -3.93 -4.50 -5.61
C GLN A 134 -2.51 -5.05 -5.66
N CYS A 135 -2.00 -5.55 -4.55
CA CYS A 135 -0.68 -6.19 -4.49
C CYS A 135 -0.66 -7.49 -5.30
N GLU A 136 -1.70 -8.32 -5.22
CA GLU A 136 -1.80 -9.58 -5.97
C GLU A 136 -1.83 -9.36 -7.49
N ARG A 137 -2.41 -8.24 -7.96
CA ARG A 137 -2.41 -7.84 -9.39
C ARG A 137 -1.08 -7.26 -9.86
N ASP A 138 -0.21 -6.83 -8.96
CA ASP A 138 1.11 -6.30 -9.27
C ASP A 138 2.15 -7.42 -9.19
N GLY A 139 2.83 -7.75 -10.30
CA GLY A 139 3.73 -8.90 -10.34
C GLY A 139 4.87 -8.85 -9.32
N GLN A 140 5.43 -7.66 -9.08
CA GLN A 140 6.52 -7.48 -8.12
C GLN A 140 6.02 -7.62 -6.68
N CYS A 141 4.89 -6.99 -6.35
CA CYS A 141 4.27 -7.07 -5.03
C CYS A 141 3.76 -8.47 -4.73
N SER A 142 3.13 -9.13 -5.69
CA SER A 142 2.64 -10.51 -5.58
C SER A 142 3.77 -11.50 -5.28
N SER A 143 4.91 -11.36 -5.96
CA SER A 143 6.12 -12.14 -5.65
C SER A 143 6.62 -11.89 -4.22
N ALA A 144 6.74 -10.61 -3.83
CA ALA A 144 7.18 -10.25 -2.48
C ALA A 144 6.19 -10.70 -1.38
N MET A 145 4.89 -10.73 -1.68
CA MET A 145 3.85 -11.26 -0.79
C MET A 145 4.02 -12.77 -0.60
N HIS A 146 4.39 -13.50 -1.65
CA HIS A 146 4.69 -14.93 -1.54
C HIS A 146 5.91 -15.18 -0.64
N ASP A 147 6.98 -14.39 -0.82
CA ASP A 147 8.15 -14.44 0.06
C ASP A 147 7.78 -14.11 1.52
N TYR A 148 6.84 -13.19 1.73
CA TYR A 148 6.37 -12.83 3.07
C TYR A 148 5.67 -14.00 3.74
N LEU A 149 4.74 -14.67 3.06
CA LEU A 149 4.06 -15.85 3.60
C LEU A 149 5.04 -16.99 3.91
N LYS A 150 6.07 -17.17 3.07
CA LYS A 150 7.09 -18.21 3.23
C LYS A 150 8.03 -17.94 4.42
N HIS A 151 8.58 -16.72 4.52
CA HIS A 151 9.61 -16.41 5.51
C HIS A 151 9.07 -15.88 6.84
N CYS A 152 7.85 -15.33 6.85
CA CYS A 152 7.18 -14.81 8.03
C CYS A 152 6.12 -15.76 8.60
N GLY A 153 6.07 -17.02 8.17
CA GLY A 153 5.17 -18.06 8.70
C GLY A 153 5.07 -18.08 10.24
N LYS A 154 6.22 -18.02 10.92
CA LYS A 154 6.34 -18.04 12.39
C LYS A 154 5.88 -16.75 13.08
N LEU A 155 5.66 -15.68 12.32
CA LEU A 155 5.05 -14.44 12.81
C LEU A 155 3.54 -14.61 13.02
N PHE A 156 2.88 -15.38 12.14
CA PHE A 156 1.43 -15.63 12.22
C PHE A 156 1.05 -16.45 13.45
N SER A 157 1.99 -17.20 14.03
CA SER A 157 1.82 -17.90 15.31
C SER A 157 2.26 -17.07 16.53
N GLY A 158 2.76 -15.84 16.33
CA GLY A 158 3.21 -14.95 17.40
C GLY A 158 4.53 -15.36 18.07
N ALA A 159 5.34 -16.23 17.45
CA ALA A 159 6.51 -16.81 18.09
C ALA A 159 7.76 -15.93 17.97
N ILE A 160 8.21 -15.65 16.74
CA ILE A 160 9.48 -14.95 16.49
C ILE A 160 9.49 -14.24 15.14
N CYS A 161 10.12 -13.07 15.10
CA CYS A 161 10.47 -12.40 13.85
C CYS A 161 11.94 -12.70 13.52
N THR A 162 12.17 -13.50 12.47
CA THR A 162 13.51 -13.88 12.00
C THR A 162 14.16 -12.77 11.18
N ASN A 163 15.49 -12.84 11.00
CA ASN A 163 16.20 -11.91 10.11
C ASN A 163 15.74 -12.03 8.65
N ALA A 164 15.43 -13.25 8.19
CA ALA A 164 14.86 -13.47 6.87
C ALA A 164 13.49 -12.77 6.71
N CYS A 165 12.61 -12.92 7.72
CA CYS A 165 11.31 -12.23 7.72
C CYS A 165 11.47 -10.70 7.72
N ARG A 166 12.37 -10.15 8.55
CA ARG A 166 12.69 -8.71 8.57
C ARG A 166 13.16 -8.19 7.19
N ALA A 167 14.01 -8.95 6.51
CA ALA A 167 14.49 -8.59 5.18
C ALA A 167 13.33 -8.53 4.15
N VAL A 168 12.42 -9.50 4.18
CA VAL A 168 11.25 -9.51 3.30
C VAL A 168 10.30 -8.35 3.59
N ILE A 169 10.02 -8.05 4.87
CA ILE A 169 9.20 -6.89 5.26
C ILE A 169 9.83 -5.59 4.74
N ALA A 170 11.15 -5.43 4.89
CA ALA A 170 11.88 -4.27 4.37
C ALA A 170 11.81 -4.19 2.84
N ASN A 171 11.84 -5.32 2.13
CA ASN A 171 11.68 -5.36 0.68
C ASN A 171 10.26 -4.96 0.24
N MET A 172 9.22 -5.51 0.87
CA MET A 172 7.82 -5.15 0.57
C MET A 172 7.56 -3.66 0.76
N ARG A 173 8.15 -3.03 1.78
CA ARG A 173 8.03 -1.57 2.02
C ARG A 173 8.69 -0.70 0.94
N LYS A 174 9.53 -1.25 0.07
CA LYS A 174 10.08 -0.53 -1.09
C LYS A 174 9.15 -0.56 -2.30
N ILE A 175 8.16 -1.46 -2.30
CA ILE A 175 7.20 -1.63 -3.39
C ILE A 175 5.99 -0.73 -3.10
N PRO A 176 5.53 0.13 -4.03
CA PRO A 176 4.42 1.05 -3.78
C PRO A 176 3.13 0.36 -3.31
N LYS A 177 2.76 -0.78 -3.90
CA LYS A 177 1.61 -1.58 -3.45
C LYS A 177 1.86 -2.30 -2.12
N GLY A 178 3.11 -2.62 -1.81
CA GLY A 178 3.50 -3.17 -0.50
C GLY A 178 3.39 -2.14 0.63
N GLN A 179 3.69 -0.87 0.37
CA GLN A 179 3.48 0.21 1.35
C GLN A 179 2.01 0.37 1.73
N GLN A 180 1.09 0.16 0.78
CA GLN A 180 -0.34 0.23 1.03
C GLN A 180 -0.81 -0.86 2.00
N LEU A 181 -0.19 -2.05 1.98
CA LEU A 181 -0.49 -3.14 2.92
C LEU A 181 -0.03 -2.84 4.35
N ASP A 182 1.08 -2.12 4.51
CA ASP A 182 1.55 -1.68 5.82
C ASP A 182 0.57 -0.68 6.44
N ALA A 183 0.12 0.29 5.64
CA ALA A 183 -0.75 1.40 6.07
C ALA A 183 -2.27 1.10 6.08
N CYS A 184 -2.72 -0.01 5.49
CA CYS A 184 -4.15 -0.32 5.35
C CYS A 184 -4.87 -0.50 6.69
N THR A 185 -6.20 -0.34 6.70
CA THR A 185 -7.04 -0.67 7.86
C THR A 185 -7.64 -2.07 7.69
N CYS A 186 -7.50 -2.93 8.71
CA CYS A 186 -8.03 -4.29 8.67
C CYS A 186 -9.56 -4.28 8.54
N ASP A 187 -10.06 -4.93 7.50
CA ASP A 187 -11.47 -4.99 7.11
C ASP A 187 -11.85 -6.40 6.63
N GLY A 188 -13.13 -6.61 6.32
CA GLY A 188 -13.63 -7.88 5.79
C GLY A 188 -13.71 -9.01 6.82
N THR A 189 -13.80 -10.23 6.32
CA THR A 189 -13.95 -11.47 7.12
C THR A 189 -12.64 -11.87 7.82
N GLU A 190 -11.49 -11.52 7.23
CA GLU A 190 -10.15 -11.80 7.78
C GLU A 190 -9.71 -10.77 8.83
N ARG A 191 -10.58 -9.81 9.21
CA ARG A 191 -10.21 -8.68 10.08
C ARG A 191 -9.49 -9.08 11.37
N ALA A 192 -9.99 -10.11 12.07
CA ALA A 192 -9.38 -10.56 13.32
C ALA A 192 -7.95 -11.10 13.12
N ILE A 193 -7.73 -11.85 12.03
CA ILE A 193 -6.42 -12.38 11.67
C ILE A 193 -5.49 -11.22 11.27
N CYS A 194 -5.97 -10.29 10.43
CA CYS A 194 -5.21 -9.11 10.02
C CYS A 194 -4.74 -8.28 11.23
N GLU A 195 -5.64 -8.00 12.18
CA GLU A 195 -5.32 -7.24 13.39
C GLU A 195 -4.27 -7.96 14.25
N TYR A 196 -4.38 -9.28 14.39
CA TYR A 196 -3.40 -10.11 15.10
C TYR A 196 -2.03 -10.02 14.42
N VAL A 197 -1.96 -10.23 13.10
CA VAL A 197 -0.71 -10.19 12.34
C VAL A 197 -0.05 -8.83 12.42
N LYS A 198 -0.82 -7.74 12.26
CA LYS A 198 -0.29 -6.38 12.37
C LYS A 198 0.30 -6.12 13.76
N ARG A 199 -0.37 -6.58 14.82
CA ARG A 199 0.12 -6.45 16.20
C ARG A 199 1.40 -7.27 16.43
N SER A 200 1.38 -8.56 16.09
CA SER A 200 2.53 -9.46 16.23
C SER A 200 3.73 -8.98 15.42
N MET A 201 3.51 -8.46 14.20
CA MET A 201 4.56 -7.83 13.40
C MET A 201 5.18 -6.63 14.10
N LYS A 202 4.34 -5.77 14.69
CA LYS A 202 4.79 -4.59 15.43
C LYS A 202 5.67 -4.99 16.62
N GLU A 203 5.15 -5.87 17.46
CA GLU A 203 5.79 -6.29 18.70
C GLU A 203 7.10 -7.05 18.45
N LEU A 204 7.11 -7.99 17.51
CA LEU A 204 8.24 -8.91 17.31
C LEU A 204 9.31 -8.37 16.35
N CYS A 205 8.94 -7.54 15.37
CA CYS A 205 9.87 -7.06 14.35
C CYS A 205 10.38 -5.64 14.56
N PHE A 206 9.65 -4.77 15.29
CA PHE A 206 10.01 -3.35 15.44
C PHE A 206 10.19 -2.91 16.89
N ASP A 207 9.36 -3.39 17.82
CA ASP A 207 9.40 -2.96 19.24
C ASP A 207 10.33 -3.84 20.10
N SER A 208 10.79 -4.98 19.60
CA SER A 208 11.73 -5.86 20.33
C SER A 208 13.15 -5.29 20.24
N PRO A 209 13.84 -5.02 21.38
CA PRO A 209 15.25 -4.66 21.34
C PRO A 209 15.99 -5.81 20.66
N ALA A 210 16.86 -5.47 19.70
CA ALA A 210 17.71 -6.43 19.02
C ALA A 210 18.45 -7.26 20.08
N ARG A 211 17.92 -8.44 20.41
CA ARG A 211 18.70 -9.48 21.05
C ARG A 211 19.71 -9.89 20.00
N GLY A 212 20.89 -9.29 20.11
CA GLY A 212 22.06 -9.74 19.41
C GLY A 212 22.37 -11.17 19.84
N ASP A 213 22.67 -11.96 18.83
CA ASP A 213 23.49 -13.17 18.89
C ASP A 213 22.92 -14.45 19.50
N GLU A 214 23.48 -15.56 19.01
CA GLU A 214 23.21 -16.99 19.22
C GLU A 214 22.19 -17.62 18.22
N GLY A 215 22.57 -18.39 17.21
CA GLY A 215 23.89 -18.95 16.90
C GLY A 215 23.92 -19.59 15.51
N SER A 216 25.12 -19.53 14.92
CA SER A 216 25.55 -20.32 13.78
C SER A 216 25.64 -21.79 14.18
N GLY A 217 24.86 -22.64 13.52
CA GLY A 217 24.92 -24.10 13.64
C GLY A 217 24.81 -24.71 12.25
N SER A 218 25.95 -24.75 11.56
CA SER A 218 26.16 -25.58 10.39
C SER A 218 26.36 -27.00 10.89
N ASP A 219 25.44 -27.92 10.60
CA ASP A 219 25.74 -29.35 10.53
C ASP A 219 25.06 -29.92 9.28
N ASN A 220 25.89 -30.46 8.40
CA ASN A 220 25.51 -31.36 7.33
C ASN A 220 25.20 -32.76 7.92
N ASP A 221 24.62 -33.60 7.06
CA ASP A 221 24.63 -35.07 7.12
C ASP A 221 23.62 -35.75 8.05
N ARG A 222 22.50 -36.24 7.48
CA ARG A 222 22.39 -37.66 7.06
C ARG A 222 20.98 -38.00 6.60
N GLU A 223 20.91 -38.57 5.39
CA GLU A 223 19.84 -39.45 4.97
C GLU A 223 19.85 -40.68 5.88
N GLU A 224 18.71 -41.00 6.50
CA GLU A 224 18.46 -42.32 7.07
C GLU A 224 17.28 -42.93 6.32
N ASP A 225 17.66 -43.77 5.36
CA ASP A 225 16.90 -44.87 4.82
C ASP A 225 16.43 -45.79 5.95
N TYR A 226 15.15 -46.15 5.97
CA TYR A 226 14.66 -47.21 6.84
C TYR A 226 13.66 -48.07 6.07
N GLU A 227 14.15 -49.27 5.75
CA GLU A 227 13.52 -50.38 5.07
C GLU A 227 12.33 -50.97 5.84
N ASP A 228 11.44 -51.52 4.99
CA ASP A 228 10.49 -52.62 5.16
C ASP A 228 10.52 -53.42 6.47
N TYR A 229 9.35 -53.61 7.09
CA TYR A 229 8.95 -54.91 7.63
C TYR A 229 7.41 -55.02 7.64
N THR A 230 6.93 -56.00 6.88
CA THR A 230 5.57 -56.54 6.95
C THR A 230 5.45 -57.43 8.18
N GLU A 231 4.38 -57.30 8.97
CA GLU A 231 3.63 -58.41 9.60
C GLU A 231 2.40 -57.88 10.35
N GLU A 232 1.21 -58.34 9.92
CA GLU A 232 -0.02 -58.29 10.73
C GLU A 232 0.06 -59.35 11.86
N PRO A 233 -0.67 -59.20 12.98
CA PRO A 233 -2.03 -59.75 13.00
C PRO A 233 -3.07 -58.97 13.84
N GLU A 234 -4.31 -59.04 13.33
CA GLU A 234 -5.59 -59.27 14.00
C GLU A 234 -5.91 -58.63 15.38
N SER A 235 -6.94 -57.78 15.36
CA SER A 235 -8.26 -58.03 15.99
C SER A 235 -8.79 -56.91 16.90
N GLY A 236 -9.96 -56.38 16.52
CA GLY A 236 -11.00 -55.97 17.46
C GLY A 236 -11.32 -54.47 17.54
N GLY A 237 -12.42 -54.06 16.89
CA GLY A 237 -13.16 -52.86 17.30
C GLY A 237 -13.86 -52.09 16.17
N ALA A 238 -15.15 -52.29 16.00
CA ALA A 238 -16.02 -51.65 15.00
C ALA A 238 -16.07 -50.10 15.09
N PRO A 239 -16.43 -49.44 13.97
CA PRO A 239 -17.45 -48.39 14.05
C PRO A 239 -18.53 -48.49 12.95
N PRO A 240 -19.74 -47.94 13.18
CA PRO A 240 -20.80 -47.91 12.18
C PRO A 240 -20.72 -46.70 11.23
N ALA A 241 -21.05 -46.99 9.97
CA ALA A 241 -21.84 -46.18 9.03
C ALA A 241 -21.41 -44.73 8.72
N THR A 242 -20.63 -44.57 7.64
CA THR A 242 -20.65 -43.35 6.81
C THR A 242 -21.39 -43.62 5.49
N ARG A 243 -22.67 -43.26 5.51
CA ARG A 243 -23.49 -43.05 4.31
C ARG A 243 -22.97 -41.84 3.54
N GLY A 244 -22.93 -41.94 2.21
CA GLY A 244 -23.12 -40.78 1.34
C GLY A 244 -21.97 -40.41 0.41
N ALA A 245 -21.61 -41.31 -0.52
CA ALA A 245 -20.83 -40.92 -1.70
C ALA A 245 -21.23 -41.64 -3.01
N LEU A 246 -22.31 -42.44 -3.01
CA LEU A 246 -22.68 -43.29 -4.16
C LEU A 246 -24.03 -42.95 -4.83
N THR A 247 -24.59 -41.76 -4.59
CA THR A 247 -25.90 -41.37 -5.17
C THR A 247 -25.84 -40.16 -6.12
N LEU A 248 -24.70 -39.91 -6.78
CA LEU A 248 -24.60 -38.84 -7.80
C LEU A 248 -24.19 -39.30 -9.20
N LEU A 249 -23.91 -40.60 -9.41
CA LEU A 249 -23.61 -41.15 -10.74
C LEU A 249 -24.78 -41.90 -11.40
N ALA A 250 -25.89 -42.12 -10.70
CA ALA A 250 -27.08 -42.77 -11.26
C ALA A 250 -28.11 -41.80 -11.88
N SER A 251 -27.96 -40.49 -11.68
CA SER A 251 -28.92 -39.47 -12.17
C SER A 251 -28.61 -38.93 -13.57
N ILE A 252 -27.39 -39.15 -14.08
CA ILE A 252 -26.93 -38.60 -15.36
C ILE A 252 -27.23 -39.54 -16.53
N LEU A 253 -27.31 -40.86 -16.30
CA LEU A 253 -27.62 -41.85 -17.35
C LEU A 253 -29.12 -42.00 -17.67
N ALA A 254 -30.01 -41.46 -16.84
CA ALA A 254 -31.46 -41.51 -17.09
C ALA A 254 -32.00 -40.30 -17.90
N LEU A 255 -31.24 -39.20 -18.03
CA LEU A 255 -31.65 -38.00 -18.79
C LEU A 255 -31.18 -37.99 -20.26
N LEU A 256 -30.27 -38.89 -20.65
CA LEU A 256 -29.79 -39.02 -22.04
C LEU A 256 -30.57 -40.07 -22.87
N ALA A 257 -31.61 -40.69 -22.29
CA ALA A 257 -32.47 -41.66 -22.99
C ALA A 257 -33.87 -41.12 -23.35
N LEU A 258 -34.09 -39.80 -23.22
CA LEU A 258 -35.38 -39.15 -23.48
C LEU A 258 -35.29 -37.88 -24.37
N VAL A 259 -34.16 -37.68 -25.07
CA VAL A 259 -34.01 -36.71 -26.18
C VAL A 259 -33.32 -37.38 -27.35
#